data_AF-A0A0J5J9L0-F1
#
_entry.id   AF-A0A0J5J9L0-F1
#
_cell.length_a   1.000
_cell.length_b   1.000
_cell.length_c   1.000
_cell.angle_alpha   90.00
_cell.angle_beta   90.00
_cell.angle_gamma   90.00
#
_symmetry.space_group_name_H-M   'P 1'
#
loop_
_entity.id
_entity.type
_entity.pdbx_description
1 polymer ?
#
loop_
_entity_poly.entity_id
_entity_poly.type
_entity_poly.pdbx_seq_one_letter_code
_entity_poly.pdbx_strand_id
1 'polypeptide(L)' 'MAELKENTARFIEVTAKDLPLHCPTPEMLKWNSHPRVFLPIVKNGGEALCPYCGTHYKLTGPVSGHH' A
#
# COMPACT_ATOMS: atom_id res chain seq x y z
N MET A 1 2.64 21.21 -8.88
CA MET A 1 1.78 20.24 -9.58
C MET A 1 2.28 18.87 -9.14
N ALA A 2 1.49 18.13 -8.38
CA ALA A 2 1.92 16.83 -7.85
C ALA A 2 1.91 15.82 -9.00
N GLU A 3 3.08 15.39 -9.44
CA GLU A 3 3.24 14.31 -10.40
C GLU A 3 2.73 13.01 -9.75
N LEU A 4 1.50 12.65 -10.07
CA LEU A 4 0.88 11.43 -9.57
C LEU A 4 1.60 10.25 -10.23
N LYS A 5 2.29 9.44 -9.42
CA LYS A 5 3.03 8.27 -9.91
C LYS A 5 2.04 7.20 -10.42
N GLU A 6 2.31 6.71 -11.62
CA GLU A 6 1.62 5.56 -12.17
C GLU A 6 1.81 4.35 -11.23
N ASN A 7 0.75 3.56 -11.02
CA ASN A 7 0.80 2.28 -10.30
C ASN A 7 1.53 1.19 -11.12
N THR A 8 2.55 1.57 -11.89
CA THR A 8 3.51 0.67 -12.56
C THR A 8 4.61 0.23 -11.60
N ALA A 9 4.85 1.02 -10.54
CA ALA A 9 5.74 0.62 -9.46
C ALA A 9 5.16 -0.61 -8.76
N ARG A 10 5.70 -1.79 -9.09
CA ARG A 10 5.33 -3.07 -8.47
C ARG A 10 5.73 -3.15 -7.00
N PHE A 11 6.42 -2.14 -6.48
CA PHE A 11 6.92 -2.11 -5.11
C PHE A 11 6.72 -0.72 -4.50
N ILE A 12 6.05 -0.65 -3.35
CA ILE A 12 5.76 0.58 -2.62
C ILE A 12 6.17 0.40 -1.17
N GLU A 13 7.02 1.30 -0.69
CA GLU A 13 7.38 1.38 0.72
C GLU A 13 6.35 2.23 1.45
N VAL A 14 5.70 1.63 2.44
CA VAL A 14 4.70 2.29 3.29
C VAL A 14 5.22 2.33 4.71
N THR A 15 4.75 3.29 5.50
CA THR A 15 5.15 3.39 6.91
C THR A 15 3.95 3.13 7.81
N ALA A 16 4.16 3.05 9.12
CA ALA A 16 3.05 2.93 10.07
C ALA A 16 2.02 4.08 9.99
N LYS A 17 2.39 5.21 9.35
CA LYS A 17 1.48 6.35 9.11
C LYS A 17 0.46 6.11 8.00
N ASP A 18 0.74 5.16 7.10
CA ASP A 18 -0.18 4.74 6.03
C ASP A 18 -1.19 3.67 6.49
N LEU A 19 -1.11 3.28 7.77
CA LEU A 19 -2.03 2.31 8.34
C LEU A 19 -3.37 2.99 8.71
N PRO A 20 -4.52 2.34 8.43
CA PRO A 20 -4.67 1.03 7.78
C PRO A 20 -4.42 1.10 6.27
N LEU A 21 -3.50 0.26 5.76
CA LEU A 21 -3.09 0.28 4.36
C LEU A 21 -4.26 -0.12 3.44
N HIS A 22 -4.55 0.72 2.46
CA HIS A 22 -5.55 0.45 1.44
C HIS A 22 -5.01 0.76 0.05
N CYS A 23 -5.30 -0.12 -0.89
CA CYS A 23 -5.01 0.09 -2.31
C CYS A 23 -6.29 0.50 -3.04
N PRO A 24 -6.30 1.58 -3.85
CA PRO A 24 -5.20 2.52 -4.13
C PRO A 24 -5.02 3.58 -3.02
N THR A 25 -3.77 4.00 -2.79
CA THR A 25 -3.42 5.08 -1.86
C THR A 25 -3.83 6.45 -2.44
N PRO A 26 -4.07 7.47 -1.59
CA PRO A 26 -4.51 8.79 -2.03
C PRO A 26 -3.51 9.52 -2.95
N GLU A 27 -2.23 9.14 -2.93
CA GLU A 27 -1.16 9.72 -3.76
C GLU A 27 -1.00 9.02 -5.12
N MET A 28 -1.68 7.89 -5.36
CA MET A 28 -1.60 7.16 -6.62
C MET A 28 -2.68 7.60 -7.63
N LEU A 29 -2.32 7.58 -8.92
CA LEU A 29 -3.26 7.80 -10.01
C LEU A 29 -4.43 6.81 -9.89
N LYS A 30 -5.62 7.33 -9.60
CA LYS A 30 -6.93 6.66 -9.55
C LYS A 30 -7.40 6.18 -10.94
N TRP A 31 -6.54 5.55 -11.74
CA TRP A 31 -7.00 4.82 -12.93
C TRP A 31 -7.53 3.46 -12.46
N ASN A 32 -8.75 3.49 -11.91
CA ASN A 32 -9.36 2.41 -11.15
C ASN A 32 -10.03 1.37 -12.07
N SER A 33 -9.36 0.25 -12.33
CA SER A 33 -10.02 -1.00 -12.73
C SER A 33 -10.26 -1.95 -11.56
N HIS A 34 -10.05 -1.53 -10.31
CA HIS A 34 -10.30 -2.37 -9.13
C HIS A 34 -10.90 -1.59 -7.94
N PRO A 35 -11.69 -2.24 -7.08
CA PRO A 35 -12.26 -1.63 -5.88
C PRO A 35 -11.22 -1.40 -4.79
N ARG A 36 -11.49 -0.45 -3.89
CA ARG A 36 -10.62 -0.19 -2.73
C ARG A 36 -10.59 -1.42 -1.82
N VAL A 37 -9.39 -1.93 -1.54
CA VAL A 37 -9.20 -3.09 -0.65
C VAL A 37 -8.22 -2.77 0.46
N PHE A 38 -8.48 -3.31 1.63
CA PHE A 38 -7.60 -3.20 2.80
C PHE A 38 -6.61 -4.35 2.80
N LEU A 39 -5.31 -4.03 2.82
CA LEU A 39 -4.25 -5.03 2.89
C LEU A 39 -3.73 -5.14 4.33
N PRO A 40 -3.75 -6.34 4.94
CA PRO A 40 -3.33 -6.53 6.33
C PRO A 40 -1.80 -6.64 6.47
N ILE A 41 -1.05 -5.64 6.00
CA ILE A 41 0.43 -5.65 5.99
C ILE A 41 1.06 -5.83 7.39
N VAL A 42 0.41 -5.30 8.43
CA VAL A 42 0.84 -5.45 9.83
C VAL A 42 0.72 -6.90 10.29
N LYS A 43 -0.37 -7.59 9.91
CA LYS A 43 -0.57 -9.01 10.28
C LYS A 43 0.39 -9.93 9.54
N ASN A 44 0.83 -9.52 8.36
CA ASN A 44 1.73 -10.30 7.51
C ASN A 44 3.22 -10.11 7.86
N GLY A 45 3.57 -9.34 8.90
CA GLY A 45 4.97 -9.11 9.29
C GLY A 45 5.67 -8.00 8.50
N GLY A 46 4.91 -7.12 7.84
CA GLY A 46 5.45 -5.96 7.14
C GLY A 46 5.49 -6.09 5.61
N GLU A 47 4.84 -7.09 5.03
CA GLU A 47 4.80 -7.30 3.57
C GLU A 47 3.37 -7.64 3.12
N ALA A 48 2.88 -7.00 2.06
CA ALA A 48 1.55 -7.32 1.53
C ALA A 48 1.48 -7.14 0.02
N LEU A 49 0.84 -8.08 -0.67
CA LEU A 49 0.66 -8.02 -2.11
C LEU A 49 -0.81 -7.78 -2.47
N CYS A 50 -1.05 -6.81 -3.33
CA CYS A 50 -2.37 -6.48 -3.84
C CYS A 50 -2.81 -7.51 -4.89
N PRO A 51 -3.92 -8.24 -4.68
CA PRO A 51 -4.36 -9.29 -5.60
C PRO A 51 -4.92 -8.75 -6.93
N TYR A 52 -5.26 -7.46 -7.00
CA TYR A 52 -5.82 -6.84 -8.20
C TYR A 52 -4.76 -6.17 -9.05
N CYS A 53 -3.91 -5.39 -8.40
CA CYS A 53 -2.95 -4.52 -9.04
C CYS A 53 -1.53 -5.11 -9.09
N GLY A 54 -1.26 -6.19 -8.34
CA GLY A 54 0.05 -6.81 -8.27
C GLY A 54 1.10 -5.98 -7.53
N THR A 55 0.71 -4.83 -6.97
CA THR A 55 1.60 -3.97 -6.19
C THR A 55 2.01 -4.65 -4.89
N HIS A 56 3.31 -4.73 -4.66
CA HIS A 56 3.93 -5.22 -3.44
C HIS A 56 4.17 -4.05 -2.49
N TYR A 57 3.53 -4.07 -1.34
CA TYR A 57 3.72 -3.11 -0.28
C TYR A 57 4.68 -3.66 0.76
N LYS A 58 5.70 -2.89 1.10
CA LYS A 58 6.62 -3.20 2.19
C LYS A 58 6.54 -2.13 3.27
N LEU A 59 6.30 -2.56 4.50
CA LEU A 59 6.27 -1.71 5.66
C LEU A 59 7.71 -1.39 6.07
N THR A 60 8.12 -0.15 5.86
CA THR A 60 9.41 0.37 6.29
C THR A 60 9.22 1.23 7.54
N GLY A 61 9.96 0.90 8.60
CA GLY A 61 9.88 1.58 9.90
C GLY A 61 9.46 0.67 11.06
N PRO A 62 9.52 1.19 12.30
CA PRO A 62 9.19 0.42 13.48
C PRO A 62 7.70 0.03 13.44
N VAL A 63 7.45 -1.26 13.29
CA VAL A 63 6.11 -1.82 13.47
C VAL A 63 5.75 -1.63 14.95
N SER A 64 5.02 -0.56 15.27
CA SER A 64 4.28 -0.51 16.54
C SER A 64 3.13 -1.52 16.43
N GLY A 65 3.50 -2.80 16.48
CA GLY A 65 2.56 -3.87 16.76
C GLY A 65 2.04 -3.61 18.17
N HIS A 66 0.83 -3.09 18.26
CA HIS A 66 0.06 -3.18 19.49
C HIS A 66 -0.17 -4.67 19.75
N HIS A 67 0.50 -5.18 20.79
CA HIS A 67 0.24 -6.46 21.44
C HIS A 67 -1.24 -6.62 21.83
#